data_AF-A0AAE3Y7X9-F1
#
_entry.id   AF-A0AAE3Y7X9-F1
#
_cell.length_a   1.000
_cell.length_b   1.000
_cell.length_c   1.000
_cell.angle_alpha   90.00
_cell.angle_beta   90.00
_cell.angle_gamma   90.00
#
_symmetry.space_group_name_H-M   'P 1'
#
loop_
_entity.id
_entity.type
_entity.pdbx_description
1 polymer ?
#
loop_
_entity_poly.entity_id
_entity_poly.type
_entity_poly.pdbx_seq_one_letter_code
_entity_poly.pdbx_strand_id
1 'polypeptide(L)'
;MKNIKYGFFLRSLSLYEIVLPSLILLVEILIYYLKLNQIHLEIEKVIGSITFMFLWWVPISTPLSEKFRNIYFSLFWLVICTLWLTIPGDFKMSILPLLVFTFIQIIRLIFKWVYKREPIPLLISKFITHRYSKIENRESDKNDIGFSILVFIIGGFLSIFVVN
;
A
#
# COMPACT_ATOMS: atom_id res chain seq x y z
N MET A 1 10.24 20.27 2.33
CA MET A 1 9.88 19.15 1.43
C MET A 1 9.96 19.67 0.01
N LYS A 2 10.75 19.06 -0.88
CA LYS A 2 10.85 19.53 -2.27
C LYS A 2 9.82 18.79 -3.12
N ASN A 3 8.82 19.49 -3.64
CA ASN A 3 7.80 18.92 -4.51
C ASN A 3 8.35 18.77 -5.94
N ILE A 4 7.94 17.70 -6.61
CA ILE A 4 8.28 17.34 -7.99
C ILE A 4 6.99 17.31 -8.81
N LYS A 5 7.12 17.28 -10.13
CA LYS A 5 6.01 17.06 -11.07
C LYS A 5 5.12 15.89 -10.63
N TYR A 6 3.84 15.99 -10.96
CA TYR A 6 2.80 15.01 -10.64
C TYR A 6 2.51 14.79 -9.14
N GLY A 7 3.03 15.63 -8.25
CA GLY A 7 2.68 15.59 -6.82
C GLY A 7 3.54 14.65 -5.98
N PHE A 8 4.63 14.14 -6.55
CA PHE A 8 5.69 13.46 -5.82
C PHE A 8 6.52 14.46 -5.01
N PHE A 9 7.22 13.96 -3.99
CA PHE A 9 8.12 14.78 -3.19
C PHE A 9 9.40 14.02 -2.80
N LEU A 10 10.45 14.80 -2.51
CA LEU A 10 11.69 14.33 -1.91
C LEU A 10 11.71 14.65 -0.43
N ARG A 11 11.78 13.58 0.37
CA ARG A 11 11.96 13.62 1.82
C ARG A 11 12.68 12.35 2.25
N SER A 12 13.70 12.44 3.11
CA SER A 12 14.33 11.25 3.67
C SER A 12 13.31 10.33 4.33
N LEU A 13 13.52 9.02 4.19
CA LEU A 13 12.71 8.01 4.84
C LEU A 13 12.98 8.06 6.34
N SER A 14 11.91 8.10 7.12
CA SER A 14 11.97 7.83 8.56
C SER A 14 12.24 6.34 8.81
N LEU A 15 12.79 6.01 9.98
CA LEU A 15 13.05 4.62 10.37
C LEU A 15 11.80 3.74 10.23
N TYR A 16 10.63 4.23 10.63
CA TYR A 16 9.37 3.49 10.47
C TYR A 16 9.05 3.16 9.00
N GLU A 17 9.29 4.09 8.08
CA GLU A 17 9.04 3.89 6.64
C GLU A 17 10.01 2.89 6.00
N ILE A 18 11.12 2.57 6.66
CA ILE A 18 12.09 1.55 6.25
C ILE A 18 11.78 0.21 6.94
N VAL A 19 11.56 0.25 8.25
CA VAL A 19 11.35 -0.94 9.09
C VAL A 19 10.06 -1.66 8.71
N LEU A 20 8.96 -0.95 8.48
CA LEU A 20 7.67 -1.57 8.18
C LEU A 20 7.72 -2.44 6.90
N PRO A 21 8.16 -1.92 5.72
CA PRO A 21 8.26 -2.77 4.53
C PRO A 21 9.35 -3.86 4.67
N SER A 22 10.43 -3.60 5.42
CA SER A 22 11.47 -4.60 5.66
C SER A 22 10.98 -5.78 6.49
N LEU A 23 10.12 -5.55 7.49
CA LEU A 23 9.50 -6.61 8.29
C LEU A 23 8.58 -7.48 7.44
N ILE A 24 7.82 -6.87 6.53
CA ILE A 24 6.96 -7.60 5.59
C ILE A 24 7.81 -8.50 4.68
N LEU A 25 8.91 -7.98 4.15
CA LEU A 25 9.87 -8.76 3.36
C LEU A 25 10.45 -9.93 4.16
N LEU A 26 10.81 -9.70 5.43
CA LEU A 26 11.35 -10.74 6.31
C LEU A 26 10.33 -11.87 6.56
N VAL A 27 9.07 -11.52 6.83
CA VAL A 27 7.98 -12.51 7.00
C VAL A 27 7.84 -13.36 5.75
N GLU A 28 7.90 -12.76 4.58
CA GLU A 28 7.80 -13.50 3.31
C GLU A 28 9.00 -14.43 3.08
N ILE A 29 10.22 -13.95 3.36
CA ILE A 29 11.44 -14.78 3.28
C ILE A 29 11.32 -15.99 4.20
N LEU A 30 10.78 -15.80 5.41
CA LEU A 30 10.53 -16.89 6.36
C LEU A 30 9.51 -17.90 5.82
N ILE A 31 8.38 -17.43 5.25
CA ILE A 31 7.39 -18.31 4.61
C ILE A 31 8.04 -19.12 3.49
N TYR A 32 8.79 -18.46 2.61
CA TYR A 32 9.47 -19.12 1.50
C TYR A 32 10.49 -20.16 1.98
N TYR A 33 11.27 -19.83 3.00
CA TYR A 33 12.21 -20.76 3.62
C TYR A 33 11.52 -21.98 4.23
N LEU A 34 10.39 -21.81 4.92
CA LEU A 34 9.61 -22.93 5.47
C LEU A 34 9.08 -23.83 4.37
N LYS A 35 8.59 -23.24 3.28
CA LYS A 35 8.08 -23.96 2.11
C LYS A 35 9.17 -24.77 1.40
N LEU A 36 10.37 -24.20 1.23
CA LEU A 36 11.53 -24.89 0.66
C LEU A 36 11.91 -26.14 1.45
N ASN A 37 11.78 -26.08 2.78
CA ASN A 37 12.10 -27.19 3.67
C ASN A 37 10.93 -28.18 3.85
N GLN A 38 9.84 -28.05 3.09
CA GLN A 38 8.65 -28.89 3.17
C GLN A 38 8.04 -28.94 4.58
N ILE A 39 8.23 -27.88 5.36
CA ILE A 39 7.66 -27.75 6.70
C ILE A 39 6.20 -27.32 6.51
N HIS A 40 5.32 -28.30 6.29
CA HIS A 40 3.89 -28.08 6.12
C HIS A 40 3.24 -27.70 7.45
N LEU A 41 3.27 -26.42 7.76
CA LEU A 41 2.53 -25.86 8.88
C LEU A 41 1.22 -25.27 8.35
N GLU A 42 0.10 -25.57 8.99
CA GLU A 42 -1.17 -24.83 8.81
C GLU A 42 -0.98 -23.31 8.99
N ILE A 43 0.07 -22.94 9.72
CA ILE A 43 0.57 -21.58 9.92
C ILE A 43 0.87 -20.87 8.58
N GLU A 44 1.31 -21.56 7.52
CA GLU A 44 1.60 -20.94 6.21
C GLU A 44 0.36 -20.23 5.63
N LYS A 45 -0.82 -20.88 5.71
CA LYS A 45 -2.09 -20.30 5.24
C LYS A 45 -2.49 -19.08 6.08
N VAL A 46 -2.28 -19.16 7.39
CA VAL A 46 -2.60 -18.06 8.31
C VAL A 46 -1.69 -16.87 8.04
N ILE A 47 -0.37 -17.08 7.93
CA ILE A 47 0.58 -16.02 7.64
C ILE A 47 0.30 -15.42 6.26
N GLY A 48 0.08 -16.24 5.23
CA GLY A 48 -0.25 -15.74 3.89
C GLY A 48 -1.51 -14.85 3.87
N SER A 49 -2.54 -15.22 4.65
CA SER A 49 -3.75 -14.39 4.80
C SER A 49 -3.48 -13.07 5.53
N ILE A 50 -2.63 -13.09 6.57
CA ILE A 50 -2.20 -11.88 7.28
C ILE A 50 -1.39 -10.98 6.35
N THR A 51 -0.46 -11.56 5.59
CA THR A 51 0.36 -10.84 4.61
C THR A 51 -0.51 -10.20 3.54
N PHE A 52 -1.50 -10.92 3.00
CA PHE A 52 -2.49 -10.36 2.07
C PHE A 52 -3.25 -9.19 2.70
N MET A 53 -3.78 -9.37 3.92
CA MET A 53 -4.50 -8.32 4.65
C MET A 53 -3.64 -7.07 4.81
N PHE A 54 -2.38 -7.24 5.23
CA PHE A 54 -1.48 -6.11 5.43
C PHE A 54 -1.11 -5.42 4.12
N LEU A 55 -0.71 -6.17 3.09
CA LEU A 55 -0.26 -5.59 1.82
C LEU A 55 -1.40 -4.94 1.05
N TRP A 56 -2.58 -5.54 1.03
CA TRP A 56 -3.71 -5.03 0.28
C TRP A 56 -4.44 -3.93 1.04
N TRP A 57 -4.93 -4.24 2.23
CA TRP A 57 -5.89 -3.37 2.92
C TRP A 57 -5.23 -2.20 3.65
N VAL A 58 -4.03 -2.35 4.21
CA VAL A 58 -3.40 -1.25 4.96
C VAL A 58 -3.06 -0.08 4.04
N PRO A 59 -2.41 -0.26 2.87
CA PRO A 59 -2.18 0.85 1.95
C PRO A 59 -3.46 1.54 1.46
N ILE A 60 -4.55 0.79 1.26
CA ILE A 60 -5.83 1.29 0.76
C ILE A 60 -6.59 2.08 1.84
N SER A 61 -6.59 1.59 3.07
CA SER A 61 -7.43 2.11 4.16
C SER A 61 -6.72 3.06 5.13
N THR A 62 -5.42 3.28 4.91
CA THR A 62 -4.61 4.13 5.78
C THR A 62 -3.81 5.17 5.00
N PRO A 63 -3.28 6.20 5.69
CA PRO A 63 -2.35 7.17 5.13
C PRO A 63 -1.03 6.62 4.63
N LEU A 64 -0.78 5.31 4.76
CA LEU A 64 0.38 4.68 4.14
C LEU A 64 0.37 4.94 2.61
N SER A 65 -0.81 5.05 1.98
CA SER A 65 -0.96 5.48 0.58
C SER A 65 -0.26 6.81 0.26
N GLU A 66 -0.18 7.76 1.20
CA GLU A 66 0.54 9.03 0.98
C GLU A 66 2.05 8.82 0.85
N LYS A 67 2.60 7.75 1.44
CA LYS A 67 4.04 7.47 1.40
C LYS A 67 4.50 7.09 0.00
N PHE A 68 3.63 6.53 -0.83
CA PHE A 68 3.91 6.25 -2.24
C PHE A 68 4.05 7.49 -3.13
N ARG A 69 3.95 8.69 -2.57
CA ARG A 69 4.34 9.96 -3.20
C ARG A 69 5.77 10.38 -2.87
N ASN A 70 6.39 9.78 -1.86
CA ASN A 70 7.81 9.95 -1.60
C ASN A 70 8.60 9.10 -2.58
N ILE A 71 9.43 9.70 -3.43
CA ILE A 71 10.20 8.97 -4.45
C ILE A 71 11.06 7.88 -3.83
N TYR A 72 11.70 8.14 -2.69
CA TYR A 72 12.54 7.15 -2.03
C TYR A 72 11.72 5.95 -1.52
N PHE A 73 10.51 6.21 -1.04
CA PHE A 73 9.61 5.14 -0.59
C PHE A 73 9.10 4.32 -1.77
N SER A 74 8.72 5.00 -2.86
CA SER A 74 8.26 4.34 -4.09
C SER A 74 9.36 3.47 -4.70
N LEU A 75 10.61 3.97 -4.77
CA LEU A 75 11.74 3.18 -5.25
C LEU A 75 12.02 1.97 -4.34
N PHE A 76 12.01 2.18 -3.03
CA PHE A 76 12.17 1.09 -2.07
C PHE A 76 11.07 0.03 -2.22
N TRP A 77 9.82 0.45 -2.39
CA TRP A 77 8.70 -0.45 -2.65
C TRP A 77 8.84 -1.19 -3.98
N LEU A 78 9.31 -0.54 -5.04
CA LEU A 78 9.56 -1.20 -6.32
C LEU A 78 10.64 -2.27 -6.22
N VAL A 79 11.69 -2.05 -5.40
CA VAL A 79 12.67 -3.10 -5.09
C VAL A 79 11.98 -4.30 -4.43
N ILE A 80 11.10 -4.06 -3.45
CA ILE A 80 10.29 -5.11 -2.83
C ILE A 80 9.43 -5.85 -3.86
N CYS A 81 8.76 -5.13 -4.76
CA CYS A 81 8.00 -5.75 -5.86
C CYS A 81 8.90 -6.65 -6.73
N THR A 82 10.09 -6.20 -7.11
CA THR A 82 11.00 -7.00 -7.94
C THR A 82 11.48 -8.26 -7.23
N LEU A 83 11.79 -8.17 -5.93
CA LEU A 83 12.17 -9.33 -5.14
C LEU A 83 11.02 -10.33 -5.06
N TRP A 84 9.79 -9.86 -4.84
CA TRP A 84 8.61 -10.73 -4.75
C TRP A 84 8.32 -11.50 -6.03
N LEU A 85 8.55 -10.88 -7.20
CA LEU A 85 8.41 -11.53 -8.50
C LEU A 85 9.44 -12.64 -8.73
N THR A 86 10.60 -12.57 -8.08
CA THR A 86 11.66 -13.58 -8.22
C THR A 86 11.47 -14.80 -7.33
N ILE A 87 10.58 -14.74 -6.34
CA ILE A 87 10.30 -15.86 -5.45
C ILE A 87 9.41 -16.88 -6.19
N PRO A 88 9.87 -18.12 -6.42
CA PRO A 88 9.05 -19.14 -7.07
C PRO A 88 7.89 -19.53 -6.16
N GLY A 89 6.66 -19.22 -6.59
CA GLY A 89 5.45 -19.35 -5.79
C GLY A 89 4.17 -19.09 -6.58
N ASP A 90 3.08 -18.82 -5.87
CA ASP A 90 1.81 -18.44 -6.49
C ASP A 90 1.95 -17.06 -7.13
N PHE A 91 1.85 -17.03 -8.46
CA PHE A 91 1.98 -15.80 -9.26
C PHE A 91 1.08 -14.68 -8.74
N LYS A 92 -0.13 -15.00 -8.25
CA LYS A 92 -1.08 -14.00 -7.75
C LYS A 92 -0.54 -13.26 -6.53
N MET A 93 0.08 -13.98 -5.60
CA MET A 93 0.69 -13.39 -4.40
C MET A 93 1.96 -12.62 -4.75
N SER A 94 2.75 -13.11 -5.71
CA SER A 94 3.98 -12.45 -6.16
C SER A 94 3.74 -11.09 -6.82
N ILE A 95 2.60 -10.88 -7.51
CA ILE A 95 2.26 -9.59 -8.13
C ILE A 95 1.50 -8.65 -7.20
N LEU A 96 1.02 -9.12 -6.04
CA LEU A 96 0.17 -8.35 -5.12
C LEU A 96 0.75 -6.98 -4.73
N PRO A 97 2.03 -6.84 -4.34
CA PRO A 97 2.61 -5.54 -3.95
C PRO A 97 2.64 -4.55 -5.12
N LEU A 98 2.82 -5.07 -6.34
CA LEU A 98 2.80 -4.28 -7.57
C LEU A 98 1.37 -3.85 -7.92
N LEU A 99 0.39 -4.73 -7.75
CA LEU A 99 -1.02 -4.42 -7.97
C LEU A 99 -1.48 -3.31 -7.02
N VAL A 100 -1.16 -3.41 -5.72
CA VAL A 100 -1.50 -2.38 -4.73
C VAL A 100 -0.84 -1.05 -5.07
N PHE A 101 0.46 -1.07 -5.41
CA PHE A 101 1.18 0.12 -5.83
C PHE A 101 0.47 0.79 -7.02
N THR A 102 0.21 0.01 -8.06
CA THR A 102 -0.43 0.48 -9.30
C THR A 102 -1.82 1.03 -9.03
N PHE A 103 -2.63 0.32 -8.25
CA PHE A 103 -3.96 0.75 -7.84
C PHE A 103 -3.93 2.11 -7.14
N ILE A 104 -3.05 2.29 -6.15
CA ILE A 104 -2.91 3.56 -5.42
C ILE A 104 -2.49 4.70 -6.36
N GLN A 105 -1.54 4.45 -7.28
CA GLN A 105 -1.11 5.47 -8.24
C GLN A 105 -2.25 5.87 -9.19
N ILE A 106 -3.01 4.90 -9.72
CA ILE A 106 -4.16 5.15 -10.61
C ILE A 106 -5.21 5.98 -9.88
N ILE A 107 -5.62 5.53 -8.70
CA ILE A 107 -6.60 6.22 -7.85
C ILE A 107 -6.16 7.66 -7.57
N ARG A 108 -4.89 7.88 -7.22
CA ARG A 108 -4.33 9.22 -7.00
C ARG A 108 -4.43 10.10 -8.24
N LEU A 109 -4.05 9.56 -9.41
CA LEU A 109 -4.09 10.28 -10.67
C LEU A 109 -5.52 10.66 -11.07
N ILE A 110 -6.48 9.74 -10.89
CA ILE A 110 -7.91 10.01 -11.12
C ILE A 110 -8.39 11.14 -10.21
N PHE A 111 -8.13 11.07 -8.91
CA PHE A 111 -8.55 12.12 -7.97
C PHE A 111 -7.96 13.48 -8.35
N LYS A 112 -6.67 13.52 -8.65
CA LYS A 112 -5.98 14.74 -9.06
C LYS A 112 -6.53 15.30 -10.36
N TRP A 113 -6.91 14.44 -11.29
CA TRP A 113 -7.50 14.88 -12.55
C TRP A 113 -8.86 15.55 -12.35
N VAL A 114 -9.70 14.99 -11.47
CA VAL A 114 -11.04 15.51 -11.13
C VAL A 114 -10.96 16.76 -10.24
N TYR A 115 -10.23 16.71 -9.13
CA TYR A 115 -10.24 17.74 -8.09
C TYR A 115 -9.04 18.69 -8.12
N LYS A 116 -8.10 18.51 -9.05
CA LYS A 116 -6.88 19.35 -9.24
C LYS A 116 -5.95 19.44 -8.02
N ARG A 117 -6.09 18.54 -7.05
CA ARG A 117 -5.29 18.44 -5.82
C ARG A 117 -5.08 16.98 -5.44
N GLU A 118 -4.22 16.69 -4.48
CA GLU A 118 -3.97 15.31 -4.03
C GLU A 118 -5.02 14.84 -3.02
N PRO A 119 -5.37 13.55 -3.02
CA PRO A 119 -6.29 12.99 -2.03
C PRO A 119 -5.63 12.94 -0.65
N ILE A 120 -6.42 13.17 0.40
CA ILE A 120 -6.06 12.87 1.79
C ILE A 120 -6.80 11.60 2.21
N PRO A 121 -6.16 10.42 2.11
CA PRO A 121 -6.79 9.17 2.48
C PRO A 121 -7.10 9.16 3.98
N LEU A 122 -8.25 8.60 4.32
CA LEU A 122 -8.70 8.51 5.70
C LEU A 122 -7.84 7.51 6.49
N LEU A 123 -7.79 7.71 7.81
CA LEU A 123 -7.22 6.76 8.76
C LEU A 123 -8.40 6.28 9.61
N ILE A 124 -8.64 4.97 9.65
CA ILE A 124 -9.76 4.34 10.37
C ILE A 124 -9.89 4.83 11.83
N SER A 125 -8.82 5.38 12.43
CA SER A 125 -8.76 5.74 13.85
C SER A 125 -9.12 7.19 14.23
N LYS A 126 -9.27 8.12 13.28
CA LYS A 126 -9.75 9.49 13.59
C LYS A 126 -11.05 9.70 12.84
N PHE A 127 -12.06 10.20 13.56
CA PHE A 127 -13.40 10.49 13.05
C PHE A 127 -13.35 10.92 11.59
N ILE A 128 -14.23 10.32 10.79
CA ILE A 128 -14.34 10.38 9.33
C ILE A 128 -14.16 11.80 8.76
N THR A 129 -14.36 12.85 9.57
CA THR A 129 -14.34 14.26 9.16
C THR A 129 -13.05 15.04 9.39
N HIS A 130 -12.07 14.59 10.18
CA HIS A 130 -10.91 15.45 10.52
C HIS A 130 -9.56 14.73 10.51
N ARG A 131 -8.94 14.67 9.32
CA ARG A 131 -7.51 14.37 9.19
C ARG A 131 -6.78 15.54 8.53
N TYR A 132 -5.94 16.22 9.30
CA TYR A 132 -4.99 17.18 8.75
C TYR A 132 -3.79 16.47 8.11
N SER A 133 -3.55 16.74 6.82
CA SER A 133 -2.35 16.26 6.12
C SER A 133 -1.27 17.33 6.15
N LYS A 134 -0.14 17.00 6.79
CA LYS A 134 1.06 17.87 6.78
C LYS A 134 1.66 18.01 5.38
N ILE A 135 1.41 17.05 4.49
CA ILE A 135 1.94 17.04 3.11
C ILE A 135 1.15 18.04 2.26
N GLU A 136 -0.18 18.02 2.39
CA GLU A 136 -1.09 18.90 1.63
C GLU A 136 -1.38 20.23 2.32
N ASN A 137 -0.93 20.41 3.56
CA ASN A 137 -1.21 21.60 4.38
C ASN A 137 -2.71 21.94 4.46
N ARG A 138 -3.57 20.92 4.53
CA ARG A 138 -5.03 21.07 4.60
C ARG A 138 -5.67 19.92 5.37
N GLU A 139 -6.90 20.14 5.83
CA GLU A 139 -7.76 19.09 6.34
C GLU A 139 -8.42 18.29 5.20
N SER A 140 -8.73 17.03 5.49
CA SER A 140 -9.60 16.18 4.68
C SER A 140 -10.98 16.81 4.58
N ASP A 141 -11.57 16.78 3.39
CA ASP A 141 -12.95 17.24 3.20
C ASP A 141 -13.89 16.12 2.71
N LYS A 142 -15.15 16.48 2.44
CA LYS A 142 -16.18 15.54 1.98
C LYS A 142 -15.79 14.78 0.71
N ASN A 143 -15.01 15.40 -0.18
CA ASN A 143 -14.58 14.75 -1.41
C ASN A 143 -13.49 13.72 -1.12
N ASP A 144 -12.54 14.02 -0.22
CA ASP A 144 -11.53 13.05 0.21
C ASP A 144 -12.18 11.84 0.90
N ILE A 145 -13.22 12.08 1.70
CA ILE A 145 -13.98 11.03 2.41
C ILE A 145 -14.72 10.14 1.42
N GLY A 146 -15.56 10.73 0.57
CA GLY A 146 -16.35 10.00 -0.41
C GLY A 146 -15.45 9.20 -1.35
N PHE A 147 -14.32 9.77 -1.74
CA PHE A 147 -13.33 9.09 -2.56
C PHE A 147 -12.63 7.95 -1.82
N SER A 148 -12.22 8.13 -0.56
CA SER A 148 -11.63 7.06 0.25
C SER A 148 -12.59 5.88 0.42
N ILE A 149 -13.88 6.14 0.62
CA ILE A 149 -14.92 5.09 0.70
C ILE A 149 -15.05 4.36 -0.63
N LEU A 150 -15.12 5.10 -1.75
CA LEU A 150 -15.21 4.51 -3.08
C LEU A 150 -13.99 3.63 -3.39
N VAL A 151 -12.79 4.09 -3.04
CA VAL A 151 -11.53 3.35 -3.19
C VAL A 151 -11.53 2.08 -2.34
N PHE A 152 -12.05 2.15 -1.11
CA PHE A 152 -12.20 0.99 -0.25
C PHE A 152 -13.18 -0.05 -0.84
N ILE A 153 -14.33 0.38 -1.38
CA ILE A 153 -15.31 -0.50 -2.02
C ILE A 153 -14.71 -1.16 -3.25
N ILE A 154 -14.08 -0.39 -4.15
CA ILE A 154 -13.45 -0.93 -5.36
C ILE A 154 -12.31 -1.87 -4.99
N GLY A 155 -11.46 -1.49 -4.03
CA GLY A 155 -10.40 -2.34 -3.50
C GLY A 155 -10.94 -3.65 -2.92
N GLY A 156 -12.11 -3.63 -2.29
CA GLY A 156 -12.82 -4.81 -1.82
C GLY A 156 -13.27 -5.72 -2.94
N PHE A 157 -13.91 -5.18 -3.98
CA PHE A 157 -14.29 -5.98 -5.14
C PHE A 157 -13.07 -6.61 -5.82
N LEU A 158 -11.99 -5.84 -6.01
CA LEU A 158 -10.75 -6.34 -6.60
C LEU A 158 -10.10 -7.43 -5.74
N SER A 159 -10.18 -7.33 -4.41
CA SER A 159 -9.62 -8.33 -3.49
C SER A 159 -10.21 -9.73 -3.72
N ILE A 160 -11.50 -9.82 -4.05
CA ILE A 160 -12.19 -11.09 -4.34
C ILE A 160 -11.59 -11.75 -5.58
N PHE A 161 -11.28 -10.98 -6.62
CA PHE A 161 -10.67 -11.50 -7.84
C PHE A 161 -9.20 -11.88 -7.68
N VAL A 162 -8.50 -11.29 -6.71
CA VAL A 162 -7.09 -11.63 -6.44
C VAL A 162 -6.99 -12.90 -5.60
N VAL A 163 -7.97 -13.16 -4.73
CA VAL A 163 -8.01 -14.34 -3.84
C VAL A 163 -8.61 -15.58 -4.51
N ASN A 164 -9.56 -15.42 -5.45
CA ASN A 164 -10.13 -16.51 -6.27
C ASN A 164 -9.27 -16.79 -7.50
#